data_AF-A0A498CMY0-F1
#
_entry.id   AF-A0A498CMY0-F1
#
_cell.length_a   1.000
_cell.length_b   1.000
_cell.length_c   1.000
_cell.angle_alpha   90.00
_cell.angle_beta   90.00
_cell.angle_gamma   90.00
#
_symmetry.space_group_name_H-M   'P 1'
#
loop_
_entity.id
_entity.type
_entity.pdbx_description
1 polymer ?
#
loop_
_entity_poly.entity_id
_entity_poly.type
_entity_poly.pdbx_seq_one_letter_code
_entity_poly.pdbx_strand_id
1 'polypeptide(L)'
;MTAFALALIGFGLLWDTPAGVVSGIWKIIRTQAGLITDSISVGGMGAAFVNAGLVTLLSIGILRAVRMNFSGISVASLFLMAGFSLFGKDVWNIFPIIFGGWLYSRYKREHFGRYVYISLFGTALAPVVSEIVTVGRERDKLLWYLLGVGIGVAVGFLLPAVASFTLRVHQGYNLYNVGFTAGLIGMVLASFFKSFGHTFEARLAWSTGNNLPLAAFLFGLFALMALAGFWWNGRSFRNVARITRHSGRLVADFVQLDGLPVTLINMGIIGAAATVYVLVVGGDLNGPTIGGVFTICGFGAFGKHLKNIIPVVLGVVISSFFMVWSLNEPNVLLAALFATGLAPIAGQFGWKWGIAAGVIHASVVLNTGFLHGGLNLYNNGFSAGLVCIVLVPLIEALRRDR
;
A
#
# COMPACT_ATOMS: atom_id res chain seq x y z
N MET A 1 7.34 16.28 2.48
CA MET A 1 7.67 14.91 2.06
C MET A 1 9.10 14.51 2.39
N THR A 2 10.13 15.27 2.01
CA THR A 2 11.51 14.98 2.44
C THR A 2 11.65 14.90 3.97
N ALA A 3 11.03 15.83 4.70
CA ALA A 3 11.00 15.78 6.16
C ALA A 3 10.36 14.49 6.73
N PHE A 4 9.34 13.92 6.06
CA PHE A 4 8.74 12.65 6.44
C PHE A 4 9.72 11.48 6.25
N ALA A 5 10.42 11.42 5.10
CA ALA A 5 11.43 10.41 4.87
C ALA A 5 12.60 10.51 5.87
N LEU A 6 13.04 11.73 6.17
CA LEU A 6 14.06 11.98 7.19
C LEU A 6 13.59 11.63 8.60
N ALA A 7 12.30 11.82 8.94
CA ALA A 7 11.74 11.39 10.22
C ALA A 7 11.77 9.87 10.38
N LEU A 8 11.52 9.11 9.30
CA LEU A 8 11.66 7.64 9.32
C LEU A 8 13.11 7.22 9.56
N ILE A 9 14.07 7.82 8.84
CA ILE A 9 15.50 7.55 9.03
C ILE A 9 15.92 7.92 10.45
N GLY A 10 15.55 9.13 10.91
CA GLY A 10 15.84 9.60 12.25
C GLY A 10 15.31 8.67 13.33
N PHE A 11 14.06 8.22 13.20
CA PHE A 11 13.50 7.21 14.10
C PHE A 11 14.32 5.93 14.07
N GLY A 12 14.63 5.37 12.90
CA GLY A 12 15.39 4.13 12.82
C GLY A 12 16.80 4.23 13.43
N LEU A 13 17.49 5.36 13.25
CA LEU A 13 18.82 5.60 13.83
C LEU A 13 18.82 5.76 15.37
N LEU A 14 17.67 6.02 15.99
CA LEU A 14 17.54 6.04 17.46
C LEU A 14 17.44 4.64 18.07
N TRP A 15 17.13 3.62 17.27
CA TRP A 15 16.85 2.26 17.74
C TRP A 15 17.98 1.27 17.52
N ASP A 16 19.02 1.64 16.77
CA ASP A 16 20.15 0.77 16.50
C ASP A 16 21.40 1.58 16.14
N THR A 17 22.57 0.96 16.31
CA THR A 17 23.85 1.52 15.86
C THR A 17 23.92 1.56 14.33
N PRO A 18 24.72 2.47 13.72
CA PRO A 18 24.87 2.50 12.26
C PRO A 18 25.30 1.16 11.64
N ALA A 19 26.15 0.40 12.33
CA ALA A 19 26.57 -0.93 11.89
C ALA A 19 25.42 -1.96 11.97
N GLY A 20 24.62 -1.92 13.03
CA GLY A 20 23.42 -2.75 13.19
C GLY A 20 22.37 -2.47 12.12
N VAL A 21 22.12 -1.18 11.83
CA VAL A 21 21.24 -0.75 10.73
C VAL A 21 21.68 -1.31 9.39
N VAL A 22 22.96 -1.16 9.03
CA VAL A 22 23.48 -1.66 7.74
C VAL A 22 23.36 -3.19 7.67
N SER A 23 23.71 -3.90 8.74
CA SER A 23 23.58 -5.36 8.82
C SER A 23 22.11 -5.80 8.68
N GLY A 24 21.19 -5.12 9.35
CA GLY A 24 19.75 -5.38 9.27
C GLY A 24 19.17 -5.11 7.88
N ILE A 25 19.60 -4.04 7.20
CA ILE A 25 19.20 -3.76 5.81
C ILE A 25 19.67 -4.89 4.89
N TRP A 26 20.89 -5.39 5.07
CA TRP A 26 21.39 -6.53 4.31
C TRP A 26 20.57 -7.81 4.57
N LYS A 27 20.10 -8.04 5.79
CA LYS A 27 19.17 -9.14 6.11
C LYS A 27 17.84 -8.97 5.38
N ILE A 28 17.26 -7.77 5.38
CA ILE A 28 16.01 -7.46 4.67
C ILE A 28 16.16 -7.75 3.17
N ILE A 29 17.21 -7.24 2.52
CA ILE A 29 17.45 -7.43 1.07
C ILE A 29 17.61 -8.91 0.69
N ARG A 30 18.24 -9.71 1.58
CA ARG A 30 18.55 -11.13 1.30
C ARG A 30 17.41 -12.08 1.67
N THR A 31 16.36 -11.59 2.31
CA THR A 31 15.22 -12.42 2.74
C THR A 31 14.13 -12.40 1.67
N GLN A 32 13.49 -13.55 1.42
CA GLN A 32 12.32 -13.61 0.55
C GLN A 32 11.20 -12.76 1.13
N ALA A 33 10.74 -11.80 0.32
CA ALA A 33 9.69 -10.85 0.66
C ALA A 33 8.30 -11.45 0.39
N GLY A 34 7.89 -12.47 1.14
CA GLY A 34 6.50 -12.96 1.07
C GLY A 34 5.48 -11.90 1.52
N LEU A 35 4.20 -12.13 1.24
CA LEU A 35 3.09 -11.18 1.48
C LEU A 35 3.11 -10.51 2.86
N ILE A 36 3.46 -11.27 3.91
CA ILE A 36 3.56 -10.77 5.29
C ILE A 36 4.95 -11.10 5.83
N THR A 37 5.95 -10.40 5.30
CA THR A 37 7.33 -10.45 5.80
C THR A 37 7.68 -9.14 6.47
N ASP A 38 7.48 -9.05 7.78
CA ASP A 38 7.76 -7.86 8.57
C ASP A 38 9.27 -7.55 8.65
N SER A 39 9.68 -6.41 8.09
CA SER A 39 11.07 -5.96 8.11
C SER A 39 11.58 -5.69 9.53
N ILE A 40 10.72 -5.37 10.50
CA ILE A 40 11.10 -5.22 11.91
C ILE A 40 11.51 -6.58 12.48
N SER A 41 10.75 -7.63 12.18
CA SER A 41 11.06 -9.00 12.59
C SER A 41 12.34 -9.54 11.93
N VAL A 42 12.63 -9.12 10.69
CA VAL A 42 13.79 -9.63 9.90
C VAL A 42 15.07 -8.86 10.20
N GLY A 43 15.03 -7.54 10.09
CA GLY A 43 16.20 -6.66 10.16
C GLY A 43 16.35 -5.88 11.46
N GLY A 44 15.33 -5.90 12.33
CA GLY A 44 15.25 -5.03 13.50
C GLY A 44 14.60 -3.68 13.20
N MET A 45 14.15 -3.00 14.25
CA MET A 45 13.41 -1.74 14.14
C MET A 45 14.21 -0.64 13.43
N GLY A 46 15.51 -0.50 13.76
CA GLY A 46 16.36 0.51 13.15
C GLY A 46 16.51 0.35 11.63
N ALA A 47 16.88 -0.86 11.20
CA ALA A 47 17.03 -1.18 9.78
C ALA A 47 15.73 -1.06 8.98
N ALA A 48 14.60 -1.49 9.54
CA ALA A 48 13.31 -1.42 8.88
C ALA A 48 12.91 0.04 8.55
N PHE A 49 13.03 0.94 9.52
CA PHE A 49 12.67 2.34 9.35
C PHE A 49 13.66 3.12 8.48
N VAL A 50 14.96 2.82 8.56
CA VAL A 50 15.95 3.40 7.65
C VAL A 50 15.71 2.93 6.22
N ASN A 51 15.42 1.64 5.99
CA ASN A 51 15.02 1.14 4.66
C ASN A 51 13.80 1.89 4.12
N ALA A 52 12.75 2.05 4.93
CA ALA A 52 11.55 2.78 4.56
C ALA A 52 11.83 4.24 4.18
N GLY A 53 12.64 4.94 4.96
CA GLY A 53 13.04 6.31 4.66
C GLY A 53 13.90 6.42 3.40
N LEU A 54 14.85 5.50 3.18
CA LEU A 54 15.68 5.46 1.97
C LEU A 54 14.85 5.21 0.71
N VAL A 55 13.95 4.22 0.72
CA VAL A 55 13.05 3.97 -0.42
C VAL A 55 12.14 5.17 -0.68
N THR A 56 11.71 5.87 0.37
CA THR A 56 10.93 7.11 0.23
C THR A 56 11.77 8.22 -0.40
N LEU A 57 13.03 8.41 0.00
CA LEU A 57 13.94 9.39 -0.60
C LEU A 57 14.23 9.08 -2.08
N LEU A 58 14.47 7.81 -2.41
CA LEU A 58 14.63 7.35 -3.79
C LEU A 58 13.39 7.66 -4.61
N SER A 59 12.20 7.37 -4.07
CA SER A 59 10.92 7.68 -4.73
C SER A 59 10.74 9.19 -4.96
N ILE A 60 11.10 10.03 -3.97
CA ILE A 60 11.11 11.49 -4.12
C ILE A 60 12.09 11.91 -5.24
N GLY A 61 13.28 11.32 -5.25
CA GLY A 61 14.31 11.57 -6.27
C GLY A 61 13.80 11.27 -7.68
N ILE A 62 13.14 10.12 -7.87
CA ILE A 62 12.54 9.73 -9.15
C ILE A 62 11.46 10.75 -9.56
N LEU A 63 10.53 11.09 -8.68
CA LEU A 63 9.46 12.05 -8.97
C LEU A 63 10.00 13.45 -9.34
N ARG A 64 11.08 13.88 -8.68
CA ARG A 64 11.77 15.14 -9.02
C ARG A 64 12.51 15.06 -10.36
N ALA A 65 13.19 13.95 -10.64
CA ALA A 65 13.93 13.75 -11.88
C ALA A 65 13.01 13.82 -13.12
N VAL A 66 11.79 13.27 -13.01
CA VAL A 66 10.76 13.38 -14.06
C VAL A 66 9.88 14.62 -13.95
N ARG A 67 10.20 15.57 -13.06
CA ARG A 67 9.50 16.87 -12.88
C ARG A 67 7.99 16.73 -12.66
N MET A 68 7.57 15.77 -11.83
CA MET A 68 6.16 15.61 -11.50
C MET A 68 5.65 16.77 -10.66
N ASN A 69 4.44 17.25 -10.98
CA ASN A 69 3.72 18.19 -10.15
C ASN A 69 3.36 17.53 -8.81
N PHE A 70 3.52 18.30 -7.73
CA PHE A 70 3.13 17.85 -6.41
C PHE A 70 1.61 17.81 -6.28
N SER A 71 1.04 16.62 -6.05
CA SER A 71 -0.39 16.43 -5.89
C SER A 71 -0.72 15.31 -4.90
N GLY A 72 -2.00 15.05 -4.66
CA GLY A 72 -2.48 14.00 -3.76
C GLY A 72 -1.96 12.62 -4.12
N ILE A 73 -1.90 12.26 -5.42
CA ILE A 73 -1.31 10.97 -5.84
C ILE A 73 0.20 10.91 -5.58
N SER A 74 0.92 12.04 -5.64
CA SER A 74 2.33 12.11 -5.20
C SER A 74 2.46 11.78 -3.72
N VAL A 75 1.60 12.37 -2.89
CA VAL A 75 1.60 12.11 -1.44
C VAL A 75 1.22 10.66 -1.14
N ALA A 76 0.15 10.16 -1.75
CA ALA A 76 -0.31 8.78 -1.58
C ALA A 76 0.79 7.78 -1.98
N SER A 77 1.47 8.00 -3.11
CA SER A 77 2.57 7.15 -3.56
C SER A 77 3.76 7.12 -2.61
N LEU A 78 4.17 8.26 -2.06
CA LEU A 78 5.30 8.31 -1.14
C LEU A 78 5.01 7.62 0.19
N PHE A 79 3.82 7.82 0.75
CA PHE A 79 3.39 7.11 1.97
C PHE A 79 3.23 5.61 1.74
N LEU A 80 2.71 5.22 0.57
CA LEU A 80 2.58 3.81 0.20
C LEU A 80 3.96 3.15 0.03
N MET A 81 4.91 3.82 -0.63
CA MET A 81 6.28 3.33 -0.75
C MET A 81 6.94 3.20 0.63
N ALA A 82 6.81 4.21 1.50
CA ALA A 82 7.30 4.14 2.87
C ALA A 82 6.73 2.95 3.65
N GLY A 83 5.40 2.79 3.60
CA GLY A 83 4.69 1.76 4.35
C GLY A 83 5.06 0.35 3.90
N PHE A 84 5.07 0.10 2.59
CA PHE A 84 5.42 -1.21 2.05
C PHE A 84 6.93 -1.49 2.05
N SER A 85 7.78 -0.50 2.33
CA SER A 85 9.18 -0.77 2.65
C SER A 85 9.41 -1.26 4.06
N LEU A 86 8.40 -1.18 4.93
CA LEU A 86 8.42 -1.85 6.23
C LEU A 86 8.02 -3.34 6.13
N PHE A 87 7.56 -3.80 4.95
CA PHE A 87 7.32 -5.21 4.68
C PHE A 87 7.34 -5.51 3.18
N GLY A 88 8.36 -6.24 2.74
CA GLY A 88 8.45 -6.80 1.39
C GLY A 88 9.01 -5.91 0.28
N LYS A 89 9.28 -4.62 0.54
CA LYS A 89 10.09 -3.78 -0.36
C LYS A 89 11.39 -3.33 0.27
N ASP A 90 12.42 -3.25 -0.53
CA ASP A 90 13.72 -2.74 -0.11
C ASP A 90 14.33 -1.86 -1.19
N VAL A 91 15.47 -1.25 -0.86
CA VAL A 91 16.20 -0.36 -1.78
C VAL A 91 16.67 -1.04 -3.06
N TRP A 92 16.68 -2.38 -3.12
CA TRP A 92 17.18 -3.17 -4.25
C TRP A 92 16.04 -3.71 -5.12
N ASN A 93 15.08 -4.42 -4.52
CA ASN A 93 14.07 -5.19 -5.24
C ASN A 93 13.04 -4.34 -6.00
N ILE A 94 12.95 -3.04 -5.73
CA ILE A 94 12.07 -2.10 -6.43
C ILE A 94 12.57 -1.70 -7.83
N PHE A 95 13.89 -1.72 -8.06
CA PHE A 95 14.48 -1.15 -9.27
C PHE A 95 14.11 -1.90 -10.56
N PRO A 96 14.13 -3.24 -10.62
CA PRO A 96 13.78 -3.96 -11.85
C PRO A 96 12.37 -3.61 -12.35
N ILE A 97 11.40 -3.51 -11.44
CA ILE A 97 10.01 -3.14 -11.79
C ILE A 97 9.94 -1.71 -12.32
N ILE A 98 10.59 -0.76 -11.65
CA ILE A 98 10.62 0.65 -12.08
C ILE A 98 11.30 0.79 -13.44
N PHE A 99 12.40 0.08 -13.66
CA PHE A 99 13.13 0.07 -14.92
C PHE A 99 12.28 -0.50 -16.07
N GLY A 100 11.53 -1.57 -15.82
CA GLY A 100 10.56 -2.09 -16.78
C GLY A 100 9.50 -1.06 -17.19
N GLY A 101 8.94 -0.32 -16.22
CA GLY A 101 8.00 0.77 -16.51
C GLY A 101 8.63 1.91 -17.32
N TRP A 102 9.90 2.21 -17.06
CA TRP A 102 10.67 3.15 -17.88
C TRP A 102 10.88 2.64 -19.31
N LEU A 103 11.23 1.37 -19.51
CA LEU A 103 11.33 0.76 -20.84
C LEU A 103 10.01 0.82 -21.60
N TYR A 104 8.88 0.61 -20.91
CA TYR A 104 7.55 0.76 -21.53
C TYR A 104 7.34 2.19 -22.07
N SER A 105 7.75 3.21 -21.31
CA SER A 105 7.69 4.61 -21.77
C SER A 105 8.53 4.84 -23.02
N ARG A 106 9.73 4.23 -23.09
CA ARG A 106 10.59 4.28 -24.28
C ARG A 106 9.96 3.59 -25.47
N TYR A 107 9.37 2.41 -25.27
CA TYR A 107 8.64 1.67 -26.31
C TYR A 107 7.47 2.47 -26.87
N LYS A 108 6.69 3.15 -26.02
CA LYS A 108 5.60 4.04 -26.45
C LYS A 108 6.06 5.39 -26.95
N ARG A 109 7.36 5.71 -26.86
CA ARG A 109 7.95 7.01 -27.20
C ARG A 109 7.28 8.17 -26.43
N GLU A 110 6.98 7.93 -25.16
CA GLU A 110 6.32 8.88 -24.27
C GLU A 110 7.19 9.21 -23.06
N HIS A 111 6.91 10.33 -22.39
CA HIS A 111 7.65 10.73 -21.19
C HIS A 111 7.36 9.80 -20.01
N PHE A 112 8.39 9.35 -19.29
CA PHE A 112 8.25 8.42 -18.17
C PHE A 112 7.34 8.95 -17.05
N GLY A 113 7.21 10.28 -16.91
CA GLY A 113 6.28 10.90 -15.96
C GLY A 113 4.83 10.43 -16.08
N ARG A 114 4.38 9.97 -17.26
CA ARG A 114 3.03 9.38 -17.42
C ARG A 114 2.87 8.04 -16.69
N TYR A 115 3.96 7.30 -16.52
CA TYR A 115 4.00 5.94 -16.01
C TYR A 115 4.64 5.83 -14.62
N VAL A 116 5.20 6.92 -14.10
CA VAL A 116 5.98 6.91 -12.86
C VAL A 116 5.19 6.42 -11.65
N TYR A 117 3.94 6.87 -11.45
CA TYR A 117 3.11 6.39 -10.36
C TYR A 117 2.73 4.92 -10.52
N ILE A 118 2.41 4.49 -11.75
CA ILE A 118 2.12 3.08 -12.05
C ILE A 118 3.36 2.23 -11.75
N SER A 119 4.55 2.72 -12.08
CA SER A 119 5.81 2.00 -11.84
C SER A 119 6.14 1.91 -10.36
N LEU A 120 5.99 3.01 -9.61
CA LEU A 120 6.16 3.03 -8.15
C LEU A 120 5.15 2.11 -7.47
N PHE A 121 3.88 2.19 -7.83
CA PHE A 121 2.85 1.28 -7.29
C PHE A 121 3.07 -0.17 -7.73
N GLY A 122 3.55 -0.39 -8.94
CA GLY A 122 3.84 -1.70 -9.51
C GLY A 122 4.90 -2.48 -8.76
N THR A 123 5.77 -1.81 -7.99
CA THR A 123 6.70 -2.44 -7.05
C THR A 123 5.99 -3.30 -5.97
N ALA A 124 4.66 -3.34 -5.94
CA ALA A 124 3.89 -4.38 -5.27
C ALA A 124 4.32 -5.81 -5.64
N LEU A 125 4.88 -6.00 -6.84
CA LEU A 125 5.46 -7.27 -7.32
C LEU A 125 6.99 -7.35 -7.14
N ALA A 126 7.60 -6.44 -6.39
CA ALA A 126 9.02 -6.56 -6.01
C ALA A 126 9.37 -7.92 -5.36
N PRO A 127 8.48 -8.57 -4.58
CA PRO A 127 8.70 -9.94 -4.12
C PRO A 127 9.02 -10.96 -5.21
N VAL A 128 8.51 -10.79 -6.43
CA VAL A 128 8.81 -11.69 -7.56
C VAL A 128 10.32 -11.74 -7.80
N VAL A 129 11.00 -10.60 -7.74
CA VAL A 129 12.45 -10.50 -7.92
C VAL A 129 13.17 -11.25 -6.80
N SER A 130 12.85 -10.94 -5.55
CA SER A 130 13.49 -11.55 -4.38
C SER A 130 13.23 -13.06 -4.29
N GLU A 131 12.04 -13.52 -4.67
CA GLU A 131 11.67 -14.93 -4.71
C GLU A 131 12.56 -15.71 -5.69
N ILE A 132 12.61 -15.27 -6.96
CA ILE A 132 13.36 -15.97 -8.02
C ILE A 132 14.86 -15.98 -7.70
N VAL A 133 15.39 -14.85 -7.21
CA VAL A 133 16.81 -14.75 -6.82
C VAL A 133 17.14 -15.72 -5.68
N THR A 134 16.22 -15.92 -4.73
CA THR A 134 16.47 -16.77 -3.56
C THR A 134 16.32 -18.26 -3.89
N VAL A 135 15.27 -18.65 -4.61
CA VAL A 135 15.00 -20.06 -4.98
C VAL A 135 16.19 -20.70 -5.70
N GLY A 136 16.90 -19.93 -6.51
CA GLY A 136 18.02 -20.42 -7.30
C GLY A 136 19.42 -20.26 -6.71
N ARG A 137 19.53 -19.64 -5.53
CA ARG A 137 20.79 -19.15 -4.98
C ARG A 137 21.82 -20.25 -4.69
N GLU A 138 21.36 -21.46 -4.40
CA GLU A 138 22.21 -22.61 -4.09
C GLU A 138 22.68 -23.36 -5.34
N ARG A 139 22.04 -23.13 -6.50
CA ARG A 139 22.39 -23.79 -7.76
C ARG A 139 23.33 -22.95 -8.60
N ASP A 140 22.87 -21.79 -9.06
CA ASP A 140 23.63 -20.86 -9.91
C ASP A 140 23.26 -19.41 -9.58
N LYS A 141 24.08 -18.80 -8.72
CA LYS A 141 23.81 -17.45 -8.20
C LYS A 141 23.66 -16.40 -9.31
N LEU A 142 24.44 -16.50 -10.39
CA LEU A 142 24.44 -15.48 -11.43
C LEU A 142 23.23 -15.64 -12.34
N LEU A 143 22.95 -16.85 -12.81
CA LEU A 143 21.82 -17.13 -13.68
C LEU A 143 20.50 -16.71 -13.03
N TRP A 144 20.26 -17.14 -11.79
CA TRP A 144 19.01 -16.88 -11.09
C TRP A 144 18.83 -15.42 -10.68
N TYR A 145 19.93 -14.73 -10.41
CA TYR A 145 19.92 -13.28 -10.24
C TYR A 145 19.51 -12.56 -11.53
N LEU A 146 20.11 -12.92 -12.68
CA LEU A 146 19.74 -12.35 -13.97
C LEU A 146 18.29 -12.66 -14.35
N LEU A 147 17.80 -13.87 -14.07
CA LEU A 147 16.41 -14.25 -14.28
C LEU A 147 15.44 -13.44 -13.41
N GLY A 148 15.74 -13.28 -12.11
CA GLY A 148 14.89 -12.49 -11.22
C GLY A 148 14.80 -11.03 -11.63
N VAL A 149 15.94 -10.42 -12.01
CA VAL A 149 15.96 -9.06 -12.57
C VAL A 149 15.19 -9.02 -13.90
N GLY A 150 15.45 -9.94 -14.82
CA GLY A 150 14.80 -9.99 -16.13
C GLY A 150 13.27 -10.12 -16.04
N ILE A 151 12.78 -11.01 -15.18
CA ILE A 151 11.34 -11.18 -14.92
C ILE A 151 10.77 -9.93 -14.26
N GLY A 152 11.48 -9.32 -13.29
CA GLY A 152 11.06 -8.05 -12.70
C GLY A 152 10.91 -6.94 -13.73
N VAL A 153 11.87 -6.81 -14.65
CA VAL A 153 11.80 -5.85 -15.76
C VAL A 153 10.63 -6.15 -16.69
N ALA A 154 10.40 -7.42 -17.05
CA ALA A 154 9.25 -7.81 -17.86
C ALA A 154 7.91 -7.45 -17.19
N VAL A 155 7.78 -7.72 -15.89
CA VAL A 155 6.61 -7.33 -15.09
C VAL A 155 6.41 -5.81 -15.10
N GLY A 156 7.47 -5.06 -14.83
CA GLY A 156 7.49 -3.60 -14.91
C GLY A 156 7.00 -3.08 -16.27
N PHE A 157 7.42 -3.73 -17.35
CA PHE A 157 7.04 -3.37 -18.71
C PHE A 157 5.56 -3.65 -19.01
N LEU A 158 5.00 -4.73 -18.49
CA LEU A 158 3.60 -5.11 -18.72
C LEU A 158 2.60 -4.26 -17.91
N LEU A 159 3.02 -3.79 -16.73
CA LEU A 159 2.17 -3.08 -15.76
C LEU A 159 1.38 -1.91 -16.35
N PRO A 160 1.97 -0.94 -17.08
CA PRO A 160 1.22 0.19 -17.65
C PRO A 160 0.05 -0.22 -18.55
N ALA A 161 0.25 -1.22 -19.41
CA ALA A 161 -0.79 -1.66 -20.34
C ALA A 161 -1.97 -2.28 -19.57
N VAL A 162 -1.70 -3.19 -18.63
CA VAL A 162 -2.73 -3.86 -17.82
C VAL A 162 -3.41 -2.86 -16.87
N ALA A 163 -2.68 -1.89 -16.32
CA ALA A 163 -3.22 -0.85 -15.44
C ALA A 163 -4.25 0.02 -16.16
N SER A 164 -3.99 0.38 -17.42
CA SER A 164 -4.93 1.17 -18.22
C SER A 164 -6.25 0.43 -18.49
N PHE A 165 -6.20 -0.88 -18.69
CA PHE A 165 -7.38 -1.71 -18.87
C PHE A 165 -8.14 -1.86 -17.56
N THR A 166 -7.47 -2.32 -16.51
CA THR A 166 -8.08 -2.60 -15.20
C THR A 166 -8.73 -1.37 -14.56
N LEU A 167 -8.18 -0.17 -14.78
CA LEU A 167 -8.80 1.09 -14.32
C LEU A 167 -10.24 1.27 -14.84
N ARG A 168 -10.50 0.90 -16.10
CA ARG A 168 -11.84 0.96 -16.70
C ARG A 168 -12.78 -0.06 -16.08
N VAL A 169 -12.26 -1.25 -15.75
CA VAL A 169 -13.04 -2.37 -15.21
C VAL A 169 -13.61 -2.04 -13.82
N HIS A 170 -12.81 -1.47 -12.92
CA HIS A 170 -13.30 -1.09 -11.58
C HIS A 170 -13.79 0.37 -11.50
N GLN A 171 -13.81 1.09 -12.62
CA GLN A 171 -14.33 2.45 -12.79
C GLN A 171 -13.82 3.51 -11.79
N GLY A 172 -12.65 3.31 -11.18
CA GLY A 172 -12.11 4.22 -10.15
C GLY A 172 -12.67 4.03 -8.73
N TYR A 173 -13.44 2.98 -8.44
CA TYR A 173 -13.92 2.70 -7.08
C TYR A 173 -12.91 1.97 -6.18
N ASN A 174 -11.84 1.43 -6.77
CA ASN A 174 -10.69 0.90 -6.05
C ASN A 174 -9.55 1.93 -6.07
N LEU A 175 -9.26 2.53 -4.92
CA LEU A 175 -8.14 3.46 -4.75
C LEU A 175 -6.77 2.76 -4.90
N TYR A 176 -6.71 1.46 -4.64
CA TYR A 176 -5.51 0.64 -4.79
C TYR A 176 -5.50 -0.08 -6.14
N ASN A 177 -5.85 0.65 -7.20
CA ASN A 177 -6.05 0.13 -8.55
C ASN A 177 -4.86 -0.68 -9.07
N VAL A 178 -3.63 -0.21 -8.88
CA VAL A 178 -2.44 -0.92 -9.33
C VAL A 178 -2.24 -2.23 -8.55
N GLY A 179 -2.79 -2.36 -7.34
CA GLY A 179 -2.84 -3.64 -6.63
C GLY A 179 -3.69 -4.68 -7.36
N PHE A 180 -4.78 -4.26 -8.02
CA PHE A 180 -5.57 -5.12 -8.90
C PHE A 180 -4.82 -5.52 -10.16
N THR A 181 -4.14 -4.57 -10.80
CA THR A 181 -3.25 -4.85 -11.93
C THR A 181 -2.14 -5.85 -11.55
N ALA A 182 -1.44 -5.58 -10.45
CA ALA A 182 -0.36 -6.40 -9.93
C ALA A 182 -0.86 -7.80 -9.55
N GLY A 183 -2.05 -7.91 -8.96
CA GLY A 183 -2.65 -9.20 -8.62
C GLY A 183 -2.96 -10.07 -9.83
N LEU A 184 -3.49 -9.50 -10.91
CA LEU A 184 -3.72 -10.24 -12.15
C LEU A 184 -2.41 -10.73 -12.78
N ILE A 185 -1.38 -9.86 -12.87
CA ILE A 185 -0.07 -10.26 -13.38
C ILE A 185 0.57 -11.32 -12.47
N GLY A 186 0.52 -11.11 -11.15
CA GLY A 186 1.05 -12.04 -10.16
C GLY A 186 0.35 -13.39 -10.17
N MET A 187 -0.96 -13.44 -10.43
CA MET A 187 -1.71 -14.69 -10.60
C MET A 187 -1.25 -15.49 -11.82
N VAL A 188 -1.03 -14.82 -12.95
CA VAL A 188 -0.52 -15.46 -14.17
C VAL A 188 0.89 -16.01 -13.90
N LEU A 189 1.77 -15.22 -13.30
CA LEU A 189 3.14 -15.65 -12.96
C LEU A 189 3.15 -16.82 -11.98
N ALA A 190 2.38 -16.73 -10.89
CA ALA A 190 2.30 -17.80 -9.90
C ALA A 190 1.73 -19.09 -10.51
N SER A 191 0.77 -18.99 -11.44
CA SER A 191 0.26 -20.13 -12.20
C SER A 191 1.35 -20.79 -13.04
N PHE A 192 2.18 -20.00 -13.75
CA PHE A 192 3.32 -20.56 -14.49
C PHE A 192 4.30 -21.27 -13.56
N PHE A 193 4.71 -20.63 -12.46
CA PHE A 193 5.64 -21.24 -11.51
C PHE A 193 5.10 -22.56 -10.93
N LYS A 194 3.83 -22.61 -10.53
CA LYS A 194 3.17 -23.83 -10.05
C LYS A 194 3.13 -24.92 -11.11
N SER A 195 2.87 -24.58 -12.38
CA SER A 195 2.89 -25.54 -13.49
C SER A 195 4.29 -26.14 -13.73
N PHE A 196 5.36 -25.44 -13.36
CA PHE A 196 6.73 -25.97 -13.35
C PHE A 196 7.10 -26.66 -12.02
N GLY A 197 6.14 -26.90 -11.13
CA GLY A 197 6.34 -27.61 -9.86
C GLY A 197 6.83 -26.74 -8.70
N HIS A 198 6.89 -25.42 -8.85
CA HIS A 198 7.26 -24.54 -7.73
C HIS A 198 6.13 -24.45 -6.70
N THR A 199 6.48 -24.55 -5.42
CA THR A 199 5.56 -24.35 -4.32
C THR A 199 5.94 -23.07 -3.59
N PHE A 200 4.98 -22.17 -3.39
CA PHE A 200 5.20 -20.94 -2.66
C PHE A 200 5.03 -21.21 -1.16
N GLU A 201 6.09 -20.99 -0.39
CA GLU A 201 6.01 -21.08 1.06
C GLU A 201 5.28 -19.86 1.61
N ALA A 202 4.20 -20.09 2.37
CA ALA A 202 3.55 -19.04 3.13
C ALA A 202 4.46 -18.66 4.31
N ARG A 203 5.11 -17.49 4.21
CA ARG A 203 5.90 -16.93 5.31
C ARG A 203 5.11 -15.86 6.03
N LEU A 204 5.00 -16.02 7.34
CA LEU A 204 4.43 -15.05 8.27
C LEU A 204 5.55 -14.63 9.24
N ALA A 205 6.25 -13.56 8.92
CA ALA A 205 7.12 -12.87 9.88
C ALA A 205 6.34 -11.69 10.44
N TRP A 206 6.09 -11.71 11.75
CA TRP A 206 5.21 -10.76 12.44
C TRP A 206 5.82 -10.39 13.79
N SER A 207 6.36 -9.17 13.92
CA SER A 207 6.86 -8.69 15.21
C SER A 207 5.72 -8.28 16.13
N THR A 208 5.91 -8.52 17.43
CA THR A 208 4.95 -8.21 18.50
C THR A 208 5.64 -7.40 19.61
N GLY A 209 4.85 -6.76 20.47
CA GLY A 209 5.37 -6.04 21.65
C GLY A 209 5.94 -4.64 21.39
N ASN A 210 5.85 -4.14 20.14
CA ASN A 210 6.36 -2.82 19.75
C ASN A 210 5.32 -1.69 19.84
N ASN A 211 4.14 -1.96 20.43
CA ASN A 211 2.99 -1.06 20.37
C ASN A 211 3.26 0.33 20.95
N LEU A 212 3.84 0.43 22.15
CA LEU A 212 4.09 1.72 22.79
C LEU A 212 5.03 2.63 21.98
N PRO A 213 6.26 2.20 21.61
CA PRO A 213 7.17 3.08 20.86
C PRO A 213 6.64 3.44 19.48
N LEU A 214 5.99 2.50 18.78
CA LEU A 214 5.44 2.75 17.45
C LEU A 214 4.19 3.64 17.51
N ALA A 215 3.31 3.46 18.50
CA ALA A 215 2.16 4.33 18.71
C ALA A 215 2.62 5.77 19.00
N ALA A 216 3.61 5.95 19.89
CA ALA A 216 4.16 7.27 20.20
C ALA A 216 4.71 7.97 18.94
N PHE A 217 5.47 7.24 18.12
CA PHE A 217 5.97 7.75 16.84
C PHE A 217 4.83 8.14 15.88
N LEU A 218 3.84 7.26 15.68
CA LEU A 218 2.73 7.50 14.76
C LEU A 218 1.85 8.67 15.20
N PHE A 219 1.45 8.72 16.47
CA PHE A 219 0.64 9.82 16.99
C PHE A 219 1.42 11.14 16.97
N GLY A 220 2.72 11.13 17.27
CA GLY A 220 3.58 12.29 17.09
C GLY A 220 3.61 12.79 15.64
N LEU A 221 3.83 11.89 14.69
CA LEU A 221 3.81 12.21 13.26
C LEU A 221 2.47 12.81 12.80
N PHE A 222 1.35 12.17 13.17
CA PHE A 222 0.02 12.63 12.75
C PHE A 222 -0.41 13.91 13.45
N ALA A 223 -0.02 14.12 14.71
CA ALA A 223 -0.21 15.37 15.42
C ALA A 223 0.56 16.51 14.72
N LEU A 224 1.82 16.29 14.36
CA LEU A 224 2.62 17.28 13.63
C LEU A 224 1.97 17.65 12.28
N MET A 225 1.46 16.66 11.54
CA MET A 225 0.74 16.92 10.29
C MET A 225 -0.53 17.73 10.51
N ALA A 226 -1.35 17.36 11.50
CA ALA A 226 -2.59 18.06 11.80
C ALA A 226 -2.35 19.48 12.32
N LEU A 227 -1.35 19.69 13.18
CA LEU A 227 -0.99 21.00 13.72
C LEU A 227 -0.41 21.91 12.64
N ALA A 228 0.48 21.40 11.79
CA ALA A 228 1.01 22.16 10.65
C ALA A 228 -0.12 22.57 9.68
N GLY A 229 -1.01 21.63 9.35
CA GLY A 229 -2.19 21.90 8.54
C GLY A 229 -3.12 22.94 9.18
N PHE A 230 -3.35 22.85 10.49
CA PHE A 230 -4.17 23.81 11.24
C PHE A 230 -3.57 25.22 11.21
N TRP A 231 -2.27 25.37 11.47
CA TRP A 231 -1.61 26.68 11.44
C TRP A 231 -1.57 27.29 10.04
N TRP A 232 -1.31 26.49 9.00
CA TRP A 232 -1.33 26.96 7.61
C TRP A 232 -2.75 27.18 7.07
N ASN A 233 -3.78 26.62 7.71
CA ASN A 233 -5.19 26.85 7.38
C ASN A 233 -5.83 27.98 8.23
N GLY A 234 -5.04 28.95 8.69
CA GLY A 234 -5.56 30.09 9.45
C GLY A 234 -6.15 29.70 10.81
N ARG A 235 -5.64 28.64 11.44
CA ARG A 235 -6.07 28.12 12.76
C ARG A 235 -7.55 27.73 12.80
N SER A 236 -8.02 27.04 11.76
CA SER A 236 -9.40 26.56 11.68
C SER A 236 -9.51 25.11 11.22
N PHE A 237 -10.45 24.37 11.81
CA PHE A 237 -10.85 23.04 11.35
C PHE A 237 -12.07 23.07 10.42
N ARG A 238 -12.73 24.22 10.25
CA ARG A 238 -14.00 24.31 9.50
C ARG A 238 -13.86 23.83 8.06
N ASN A 239 -12.70 24.07 7.44
CA ASN A 239 -12.45 23.71 6.04
C ASN A 239 -12.31 22.20 5.83
N VAL A 240 -12.04 21.41 6.88
CA VAL A 240 -11.96 19.93 6.78
C VAL A 240 -13.31 19.33 6.37
N ALA A 241 -14.41 20.00 6.70
CA ALA A 241 -15.73 19.57 6.28
C ALA A 241 -15.88 19.51 4.75
N ARG A 242 -15.11 20.32 3.99
CA ARG A 242 -15.11 20.29 2.52
C ARG A 242 -14.62 18.95 1.98
N ILE A 243 -13.52 18.44 2.53
CA ILE A 243 -12.97 17.12 2.16
C ILE A 243 -14.03 16.03 2.28
N THR A 244 -14.83 16.05 3.35
CA THR A 244 -15.86 15.02 3.62
C THR A 244 -17.07 15.04 2.66
N ARG A 245 -17.16 16.04 1.78
CA ARG A 245 -18.21 16.17 0.76
C ARG A 245 -17.85 15.48 -0.55
N HIS A 246 -16.58 15.16 -0.77
CA HIS A 246 -16.15 14.45 -1.97
C HIS A 246 -16.49 12.95 -1.86
N SER A 247 -16.89 12.31 -2.96
CA SER A 247 -17.13 10.86 -2.97
C SER A 247 -15.85 10.05 -2.77
N GLY A 248 -14.70 10.63 -3.10
CA GLY A 248 -13.40 9.99 -3.01
C GLY A 248 -13.06 9.07 -4.18
N ARG A 249 -13.93 8.96 -5.20
CA ARG A 249 -13.66 8.21 -6.44
C ARG A 249 -12.32 8.62 -7.05
N LEU A 250 -11.55 7.65 -7.54
CA LEU A 250 -10.21 7.86 -8.11
C LEU A 250 -10.27 9.04 -9.10
N VAL A 251 -9.38 10.03 -8.91
CA VAL A 251 -9.36 11.43 -9.42
C VAL A 251 -9.70 12.50 -8.36
N ALA A 252 -10.22 12.14 -7.19
CA ALA A 252 -10.40 13.06 -6.06
C ALA A 252 -9.06 13.44 -5.38
N ASP A 253 -8.32 14.37 -5.98
CA ASP A 253 -7.05 14.88 -5.47
C ASP A 253 -7.28 16.04 -4.47
N PHE A 254 -7.28 15.73 -3.17
CA PHE A 254 -7.60 16.74 -2.14
C PHE A 254 -6.53 17.84 -2.01
N VAL A 255 -5.29 17.55 -2.42
CA VAL A 255 -4.26 18.59 -2.46
C VAL A 255 -4.62 19.65 -3.49
N GLN A 256 -5.09 19.23 -4.66
CA GLN A 256 -5.52 20.16 -5.72
C GLN A 256 -6.89 20.79 -5.44
N LEU A 257 -7.84 20.03 -4.86
CA LEU A 257 -9.22 20.47 -4.65
C LEU A 257 -9.40 21.37 -3.41
N ASP A 258 -8.77 21.00 -2.29
CA ASP A 258 -8.97 21.64 -0.98
C ASP A 258 -7.73 22.33 -0.42
N GLY A 259 -6.58 22.15 -1.08
CA GLY A 259 -5.30 22.68 -0.67
C GLY A 259 -4.54 21.77 0.31
N LEU A 260 -3.22 21.91 0.32
CA LEU A 260 -2.33 21.13 1.18
C LEU A 260 -2.63 21.28 2.68
N PRO A 261 -2.90 22.48 3.26
CA PRO A 261 -3.13 22.62 4.69
C PRO A 261 -4.31 21.78 5.21
N VAL A 262 -5.45 21.86 4.53
CA VAL A 262 -6.66 21.09 4.90
C VAL A 262 -6.45 19.60 4.69
N THR A 263 -5.74 19.24 3.62
CA THR A 263 -5.37 17.85 3.34
C THR A 263 -4.50 17.26 4.44
N LEU A 264 -3.50 17.98 4.96
CA LEU A 264 -2.64 17.51 6.05
C LEU A 264 -3.42 17.23 7.34
N ILE A 265 -4.42 18.07 7.65
CA ILE A 265 -5.32 17.83 8.78
C ILE A 265 -6.08 16.51 8.59
N ASN A 266 -6.69 16.30 7.42
CA ASN A 266 -7.41 15.06 7.14
C ASN A 266 -6.50 13.83 7.21
N MET A 267 -5.31 13.89 6.60
CA MET A 267 -4.31 12.83 6.66
C MET A 267 -3.93 12.47 8.10
N GLY A 268 -3.64 13.47 8.94
CA GLY A 268 -3.31 13.25 10.35
C GLY A 268 -4.46 12.60 11.12
N ILE A 269 -5.69 13.08 10.94
CA ILE A 269 -6.88 12.52 11.60
C ILE A 269 -7.11 11.06 11.21
N ILE A 270 -7.11 10.74 9.91
CA ILE A 270 -7.40 9.36 9.49
C ILE A 270 -6.24 8.40 9.79
N GLY A 271 -5.00 8.90 9.78
CA GLY A 271 -3.83 8.13 10.23
C GLY A 271 -3.94 7.77 11.72
N ALA A 272 -4.27 8.75 12.57
CA ALA A 272 -4.48 8.51 14.00
C ALA A 272 -5.65 7.54 14.25
N ALA A 273 -6.77 7.69 13.52
CA ALA A 273 -7.90 6.78 13.63
C ALA A 273 -7.54 5.33 13.23
N ALA A 274 -6.72 5.15 12.20
CA ALA A 274 -6.21 3.83 11.81
C ALA A 274 -5.29 3.22 12.87
N THR A 275 -4.41 4.01 13.49
CA THR A 275 -3.59 3.55 14.63
C THR A 275 -4.45 3.14 15.82
N VAL A 276 -5.46 3.95 16.17
CA VAL A 276 -6.42 3.63 17.24
C VAL A 276 -7.14 2.33 16.94
N TYR A 277 -7.59 2.12 15.70
CA TYR A 277 -8.24 0.87 15.30
C TYR A 277 -7.36 -0.35 15.62
N VAL A 278 -6.09 -0.35 15.18
CA VAL A 278 -5.16 -1.48 15.42
C VAL A 278 -5.02 -1.76 16.92
N LEU A 279 -4.86 -0.72 17.74
CA LEU A 279 -4.69 -0.87 19.18
C LEU A 279 -5.96 -1.36 19.88
N VAL A 280 -7.14 -0.83 19.49
CA VAL A 280 -8.44 -1.16 20.10
C VAL A 280 -8.82 -2.62 19.85
N VAL A 281 -8.54 -3.15 18.66
CA VAL A 281 -8.83 -4.56 18.37
C VAL A 281 -7.78 -5.51 18.93
N GLY A 282 -6.77 -5.02 19.66
CA GLY A 282 -5.71 -5.84 20.25
C GLY A 282 -4.65 -6.31 19.26
N GLY A 283 -4.45 -5.59 18.15
CA GLY A 283 -3.43 -5.89 17.15
C GLY A 283 -2.05 -5.33 17.51
N ASP A 284 -1.01 -5.89 16.87
CA ASP A 284 0.35 -5.39 16.97
C ASP A 284 0.63 -4.28 15.95
N LEU A 285 1.27 -3.20 16.41
CA LEU A 285 1.97 -2.26 15.57
C LEU A 285 3.31 -2.87 15.16
N ASN A 286 3.50 -3.01 13.85
CA ASN A 286 4.69 -3.56 13.23
C ASN A 286 4.79 -3.08 11.78
N GLY A 287 5.74 -3.60 11.00
CA GLY A 287 5.95 -3.14 9.63
C GLY A 287 4.68 -3.22 8.75
N PRO A 288 4.03 -4.38 8.63
CA PRO A 288 2.78 -4.53 7.89
C PRO A 288 1.64 -3.61 8.35
N THR A 289 1.36 -3.53 9.65
CA THR A 289 0.24 -2.71 10.15
C THR A 289 0.53 -1.21 10.01
N ILE A 290 1.77 -0.77 10.24
CA ILE A 290 2.19 0.61 9.95
C ILE A 290 2.08 0.90 8.46
N GLY A 291 2.42 -0.05 7.60
CA GLY A 291 2.23 0.11 6.17
C GLY A 291 0.76 0.31 5.79
N GLY A 292 -0.17 -0.39 6.44
CA GLY A 292 -1.61 -0.14 6.34
C GLY A 292 -2.02 1.25 6.83
N VAL A 293 -1.53 1.68 8.00
CA VAL A 293 -1.79 3.02 8.56
C VAL A 293 -1.25 4.12 7.64
N PHE A 294 -0.02 4.01 7.13
CA PHE A 294 0.57 4.94 6.17
C PHE A 294 -0.20 4.95 4.86
N THR A 295 -0.74 3.81 4.43
CA THR A 295 -1.60 3.77 3.24
C THR A 295 -2.91 4.52 3.46
N ILE A 296 -3.56 4.38 4.62
CA ILE A 296 -4.75 5.17 4.95
C ILE A 296 -4.40 6.66 4.97
N CYS A 297 -3.35 7.04 5.71
CA CYS A 297 -2.88 8.42 5.82
C CYS A 297 -2.52 9.03 4.45
N GLY A 298 -1.73 8.33 3.64
CA GLY A 298 -1.30 8.75 2.31
C GLY A 298 -2.47 9.00 1.36
N PHE A 299 -3.41 8.06 1.28
CA PHE A 299 -4.64 8.23 0.49
C PHE A 299 -5.63 9.22 1.13
N GLY A 300 -5.37 9.72 2.33
CA GLY A 300 -6.01 10.92 2.87
C GLY A 300 -5.73 12.19 2.06
N ALA A 301 -4.74 12.16 1.18
CA ALA A 301 -4.52 13.20 0.17
C ALA A 301 -5.23 12.90 -1.17
N PHE A 302 -5.74 11.68 -1.34
CA PHE A 302 -6.23 11.16 -2.62
C PHE A 302 -7.44 10.23 -2.41
N GLY A 303 -8.56 10.81 -1.97
CA GLY A 303 -9.86 10.13 -1.98
C GLY A 303 -10.34 9.53 -0.65
N LYS A 304 -9.60 9.61 0.46
CA LYS A 304 -10.06 9.10 1.76
C LYS A 304 -10.33 10.16 2.81
N HIS A 305 -11.40 9.97 3.56
CA HIS A 305 -11.73 10.72 4.77
C HIS A 305 -12.57 9.85 5.72
N LEU A 306 -12.71 10.22 6.98
CA LEU A 306 -13.43 9.38 7.97
C LEU A 306 -14.80 8.91 7.50
N LYS A 307 -15.61 9.82 6.94
CA LYS A 307 -16.97 9.51 6.47
C LYS A 307 -17.06 8.41 5.39
N ASN A 308 -16.02 8.19 4.58
CA ASN A 308 -16.02 7.16 3.54
C ASN A 308 -15.23 5.89 3.91
N ILE A 309 -14.26 5.98 4.84
CA ILE A 309 -13.54 4.79 5.32
C ILE A 309 -14.26 4.06 6.45
N ILE A 310 -14.94 4.78 7.36
CA ILE A 310 -15.60 4.19 8.54
C ILE A 310 -16.64 3.12 8.12
N PRO A 311 -17.55 3.36 7.16
CA PRO A 311 -18.51 2.33 6.77
C PRO A 311 -17.84 1.05 6.26
N VAL A 312 -16.72 1.18 5.54
CA VAL A 312 -15.99 0.03 5.00
C VAL A 312 -15.29 -0.77 6.09
N VAL A 313 -14.61 -0.09 7.02
CA VAL A 313 -13.99 -0.75 8.19
C VAL A 313 -15.06 -1.39 9.07
N LEU A 314 -16.20 -0.72 9.27
CA LEU A 314 -17.34 -1.26 10.02
C LEU A 314 -17.89 -2.53 9.36
N GLY A 315 -17.88 -2.62 8.04
CA GLY A 315 -18.19 -3.86 7.32
C GLY A 315 -17.28 -5.02 7.72
N VAL A 316 -15.96 -4.79 7.77
CA VAL A 316 -14.99 -5.81 8.21
C VAL A 316 -15.23 -6.20 9.68
N VAL A 317 -15.44 -5.23 10.56
CA VAL A 317 -15.77 -5.46 11.98
C VAL A 317 -17.05 -6.28 12.12
N ILE A 318 -18.12 -5.92 11.41
CA ILE A 318 -19.39 -6.65 11.41
C ILE A 318 -19.19 -8.10 10.98
N SER A 319 -18.41 -8.35 9.90
CA SER A 319 -18.14 -9.71 9.44
C SER A 319 -17.40 -10.57 10.46
N SER A 320 -16.60 -9.98 11.36
CA SER A 320 -15.89 -10.75 12.40
C SER A 320 -16.81 -11.42 13.42
N PHE A 321 -18.06 -10.95 13.59
CA PHE A 321 -18.99 -11.54 14.55
C PHE A 321 -19.62 -12.85 14.07
N PHE A 322 -19.59 -13.13 12.77
CA PHE A 322 -20.25 -14.32 12.19
C PHE A 322 -19.37 -15.10 11.21
N MET A 323 -18.11 -14.72 11.06
CA MET A 323 -17.10 -15.48 10.32
C MET A 323 -16.10 -16.13 11.29
N VAL A 324 -15.34 -17.11 10.79
CA VAL A 324 -14.47 -17.98 11.61
C VAL A 324 -13.18 -17.33 12.12
N TRP A 325 -12.95 -16.05 11.82
CA TRP A 325 -11.69 -15.36 12.05
C TRP A 325 -11.87 -14.17 13.00
N SER A 326 -10.80 -13.80 13.71
CA SER A 326 -10.80 -12.73 14.71
C SER A 326 -10.15 -11.44 14.21
N LEU A 327 -10.58 -10.29 14.73
CA LEU A 327 -10.10 -8.97 14.27
C LEU A 327 -8.62 -8.70 14.53
N ASN A 328 -8.03 -9.36 15.52
CA ASN A 328 -6.62 -9.24 15.87
C ASN A 328 -5.71 -10.17 15.07
N GLU A 329 -6.25 -11.05 14.23
CA GLU A 329 -5.44 -11.91 13.38
C GLU A 329 -4.71 -11.07 12.32
N PRO A 330 -3.43 -11.36 12.00
CA PRO A 330 -2.63 -10.57 11.07
C PRO A 330 -3.32 -10.28 9.73
N ASN A 331 -3.89 -11.31 9.10
CA ASN A 331 -4.56 -11.16 7.81
C ASN A 331 -5.82 -10.28 7.89
N VAL A 332 -6.58 -10.38 9.00
CA VAL A 332 -7.83 -9.63 9.22
C VAL A 332 -7.54 -8.17 9.58
N LEU A 333 -6.49 -7.91 10.37
CA LEU A 333 -5.99 -6.57 10.64
C LEU A 333 -5.64 -5.85 9.34
N LEU A 334 -4.86 -6.50 8.48
CA LEU A 334 -4.50 -5.93 7.17
C LEU A 334 -5.73 -5.79 6.28
N ALA A 335 -6.66 -6.77 6.30
CA ALA A 335 -7.93 -6.68 5.58
C ALA A 335 -8.70 -5.42 5.98
N ALA A 336 -8.87 -5.13 7.27
CA ALA A 336 -9.58 -3.94 7.74
C ALA A 336 -8.89 -2.64 7.31
N LEU A 337 -7.56 -2.55 7.47
CA LEU A 337 -6.80 -1.35 7.11
C LEU A 337 -6.88 -1.08 5.59
N PHE A 338 -6.72 -2.12 4.78
CA PHE A 338 -6.68 -1.98 3.33
C PHE A 338 -8.06 -2.07 2.66
N ALA A 339 -9.11 -2.58 3.31
CA ALA A 339 -10.48 -2.50 2.81
C ALA A 339 -10.88 -1.05 2.51
N THR A 340 -10.30 -0.08 3.23
CA THR A 340 -10.45 1.36 2.97
C THR A 340 -10.11 1.79 1.54
N GLY A 341 -9.44 0.96 0.74
CA GLY A 341 -9.31 1.18 -0.71
C GLY A 341 -10.66 1.25 -1.45
N LEU A 342 -11.71 0.66 -0.88
CA LEU A 342 -13.10 0.68 -1.36
C LEU A 342 -13.93 1.84 -0.81
N ALA A 343 -13.31 2.78 -0.08
CA ALA A 343 -13.97 3.99 0.42
C ALA A 343 -14.80 4.76 -0.62
N PRO A 344 -14.41 4.84 -1.92
CA PRO A 344 -15.25 5.45 -2.94
C PRO A 344 -16.66 4.85 -3.07
N ILE A 345 -16.84 3.55 -2.78
CA ILE A 345 -18.16 2.91 -2.82
C ILE A 345 -19.06 3.53 -1.75
N ALA A 346 -18.55 3.70 -0.53
CA ALA A 346 -19.28 4.35 0.55
C ALA A 346 -19.57 5.83 0.23
N GLY A 347 -18.59 6.53 -0.35
CA GLY A 347 -18.72 7.96 -0.69
C GLY A 347 -19.69 8.23 -1.85
N GLN A 348 -19.77 7.34 -2.84
CA GLN A 348 -20.64 7.51 -4.01
C GLN A 348 -22.04 6.92 -3.81
N PHE A 349 -22.11 5.71 -3.26
CA PHE A 349 -23.37 4.95 -3.16
C PHE A 349 -23.99 5.01 -1.77
N GLY A 350 -23.27 5.50 -0.77
CA GLY A 350 -23.72 5.66 0.60
C GLY A 350 -23.18 4.59 1.55
N TRP A 351 -23.29 4.86 2.85
CA TRP A 351 -22.66 4.07 3.91
C TRP A 351 -23.06 2.59 3.92
N LYS A 352 -24.31 2.25 3.56
CA LYS A 352 -24.78 0.85 3.50
C LYS A 352 -23.97 0.01 2.52
N TRP A 353 -23.71 0.56 1.33
CA TRP A 353 -22.86 -0.08 0.33
C TRP A 353 -21.39 -0.12 0.74
N GLY A 354 -20.94 0.86 1.53
CA GLY A 354 -19.65 0.81 2.19
C GLY A 354 -19.50 -0.38 3.14
N ILE A 355 -20.49 -0.63 3.99
CA ILE A 355 -20.52 -1.81 4.88
C ILE A 355 -20.50 -3.10 4.07
N ALA A 356 -21.36 -3.21 3.05
CA ALA A 356 -21.38 -4.39 2.17
C ALA A 356 -20.03 -4.63 1.49
N ALA A 357 -19.39 -3.57 0.98
CA ALA A 357 -18.06 -3.65 0.39
C ALA A 357 -17.01 -4.17 1.38
N GLY A 358 -17.06 -3.72 2.64
CA GLY A 358 -16.18 -4.20 3.71
C GLY A 358 -16.37 -5.68 4.03
N VAL A 359 -17.62 -6.12 4.23
CA VAL A 359 -17.97 -7.53 4.51
C VAL A 359 -17.46 -8.45 3.39
N ILE A 360 -17.75 -8.09 2.13
CA ILE A 360 -17.34 -8.91 0.98
C ILE A 360 -15.82 -8.89 0.84
N HIS A 361 -15.18 -7.73 1.00
CA HIS A 361 -13.72 -7.61 0.91
C HIS A 361 -12.99 -8.50 1.91
N ALA A 362 -13.43 -8.51 3.17
CA ALA A 362 -12.83 -9.36 4.20
C ALA A 362 -12.84 -10.84 3.80
N SER A 363 -13.94 -11.32 3.22
CA SER A 363 -14.03 -12.70 2.72
C SER A 363 -13.12 -12.95 1.51
N VAL A 364 -13.14 -12.04 0.54
CA VAL A 364 -12.38 -12.20 -0.71
C VAL A 364 -10.88 -12.17 -0.44
N VAL A 365 -10.39 -11.24 0.38
CA VAL A 365 -8.94 -11.07 0.59
C VAL A 365 -8.28 -12.25 1.29
N LEU A 366 -8.99 -12.87 2.23
CA LEU A 366 -8.54 -14.08 2.91
C LEU A 366 -8.49 -15.29 1.95
N ASN A 367 -9.10 -15.20 0.77
CA ASN A 367 -9.17 -16.24 -0.24
C ASN A 367 -8.47 -15.89 -1.57
N THR A 368 -7.67 -14.84 -1.64
CA THR A 368 -6.96 -14.46 -2.88
C THR A 368 -5.45 -14.60 -2.82
N GLY A 369 -4.84 -14.63 -1.62
CA GLY A 369 -3.38 -14.64 -1.48
C GLY A 369 -2.70 -15.82 -2.17
N PHE A 370 -3.35 -17.00 -2.17
CA PHE A 370 -2.83 -18.21 -2.79
C PHE A 370 -2.79 -18.13 -4.33
N LEU A 371 -3.67 -17.33 -4.95
CA LEU A 371 -3.77 -17.22 -6.41
C LEU A 371 -2.50 -16.64 -7.03
N HIS A 372 -1.85 -15.72 -6.32
CA HIS A 372 -0.59 -15.08 -6.72
C HIS A 372 0.59 -15.52 -5.86
N GLY A 373 0.47 -16.64 -5.13
CA GLY A 373 1.56 -17.22 -4.32
C GLY A 373 2.13 -16.30 -3.24
N GLY A 374 1.36 -15.32 -2.75
CA GLY A 374 1.87 -14.32 -1.81
C GLY A 374 2.85 -13.28 -2.40
N LEU A 375 3.08 -13.27 -3.72
CA LEU A 375 4.04 -12.37 -4.37
C LEU A 375 3.54 -10.93 -4.56
N ASN A 376 2.23 -10.70 -4.50
CA ASN A 376 1.63 -9.37 -4.64
C ASN A 376 1.42 -8.75 -3.25
N LEU A 377 2.29 -7.83 -2.85
CA LEU A 377 2.14 -7.11 -1.59
C LEU A 377 0.77 -6.39 -1.50
N TYR A 378 0.20 -6.00 -2.64
CA TYR A 378 -1.08 -5.33 -2.71
C TYR A 378 -2.24 -6.32 -2.91
N ASN A 379 -2.19 -7.50 -2.28
CA ASN A 379 -3.28 -8.49 -2.31
C ASN A 379 -4.63 -7.84 -1.98
N ASN A 380 -4.67 -6.97 -0.98
CA ASN A 380 -5.89 -6.24 -0.64
C ASN A 380 -6.43 -5.35 -1.78
N GLY A 381 -5.55 -4.74 -2.57
CA GLY A 381 -5.93 -3.98 -3.76
C GLY A 381 -6.42 -4.89 -4.89
N PHE A 382 -5.88 -6.12 -4.98
CA PHE A 382 -6.37 -7.17 -5.86
C PHE A 382 -7.77 -7.63 -5.49
N SER A 383 -7.99 -7.97 -4.23
CA SER A 383 -9.30 -8.33 -3.69
C SER A 383 -10.31 -7.19 -3.84
N ALA A 384 -9.91 -5.94 -3.56
CA ALA A 384 -10.77 -4.77 -3.77
C ALA A 384 -11.19 -4.61 -5.24
N GLY A 385 -10.30 -4.90 -6.19
CA GLY A 385 -10.65 -4.94 -7.60
C GLY A 385 -11.73 -5.98 -7.90
N LEU A 386 -11.58 -7.21 -7.39
CA LEU A 386 -12.58 -8.28 -7.51
C LEU A 386 -13.92 -7.92 -6.85
N VAL A 387 -13.90 -7.23 -5.71
CA VAL A 387 -15.12 -6.73 -5.09
C VAL A 387 -15.78 -5.68 -5.98
N CYS A 388 -15.02 -4.74 -6.55
CA CYS A 388 -15.57 -3.71 -7.43
C CYS A 388 -16.26 -4.28 -8.67
N ILE A 389 -15.66 -5.28 -9.33
CA ILE A 389 -16.23 -5.84 -10.58
C ILE A 389 -17.56 -6.57 -10.35
N VAL A 390 -17.80 -7.07 -9.13
CA VAL A 390 -19.05 -7.72 -8.76
C VAL A 390 -20.04 -6.70 -8.21
N LEU A 391 -19.60 -5.90 -7.24
CA LEU A 391 -20.47 -5.06 -6.43
C LEU A 391 -20.94 -3.80 -7.18
N VAL A 392 -20.06 -3.15 -7.94
CA VAL A 392 -20.42 -1.88 -8.61
C VAL A 392 -21.53 -2.08 -9.65
N PRO A 393 -21.43 -3.05 -10.59
CA PRO A 393 -22.52 -3.30 -11.54
C PRO A 393 -23.84 -3.69 -10.86
N LEU A 394 -23.78 -4.46 -9.77
CA LEU A 394 -24.96 -4.85 -9.00
C LEU A 394 -25.65 -3.62 -8.37
N ILE A 395 -24.86 -2.71 -7.77
CA ILE A 395 -25.40 -1.46 -7.22
C ILE A 395 -26.07 -0.63 -8.31
N GLU A 396 -25.42 -0.50 -9.46
CA GLU A 396 -25.94 0.29 -10.59
C GLU A 396 -27.24 -0.32 -11.16
N ALA A 397 -27.32 -1.65 -11.27
CA ALA A 397 -28.53 -2.34 -11.71
C ALA A 397 -29.69 -2.13 -10.73
N LEU A 398 -29.45 -2.34 -9.43
CA LEU A 398 -30.50 -2.21 -8.38
C LEU A 398 -30.96 -0.76 -8.16
N ARG A 399 -30.15 0.24 -8.53
CA ARG A 399 -30.52 1.66 -8.45
C ARG A 399 -31.28 2.16 -9.66
N ARG A 400 -31.23 1.50 -10.81
CA ARG A 400 -31.90 1.95 -12.03
C ARG A 400 -33.43 1.81 -12.00
N ASP A 401 -33.98 1.17 -10.98
CA ASP A 401 -35.43 0.97 -10.80
C ASP A 401 -36.06 1.88 -9.71
N ARG A 402 -35.56 3.11 -9.54
CA ARG A 402 -36.21 4.12 -8.68
C ARG A 402 -36.26 5.51 -9.30
#